data_AF-D7DX03-F1
#
_entry.id   AF-D7DX03-F1
#
_cell.length_a   1.000
_cell.length_b   1.000
_cell.length_c   1.000
_cell.angle_alpha   90.00
_cell.angle_beta   90.00
_cell.angle_gamma   90.00
#
_symmetry.space_group_name_H-M   'P 1'
#
loop_
_entity.id
_entity.type
_entity.pdbx_description
1 polymer ?
#
loop_
_entity_poly.entity_id
_entity_poly.type
_entity_poly.pdbx_seq_one_letter_code
_entity_poly.pdbx_strand_id
1 'polypeptide(L)'
;MWDFYGHNTITLEPIQDVMENYVDNFHYTKLVGDLILNRILGYKDNEVPADFGVLVTKENLEFHLAKIRADRGEWVKIHPNELYLVESLQIKFVEELKKQNKRTLHIVS
;
A
#
# COMPACT_ATOMS: atom_id res chain seq x y z
N MET A 1 -10.39 -12.92 -10.91
CA MET A 1 -9.49 -11.77 -11.15
C MET A 1 -8.31 -11.93 -10.21
N TRP A 2 -7.08 -11.69 -10.66
CA TRP A 2 -5.93 -11.71 -9.74
C TRP A 2 -5.80 -10.36 -9.02
N ASP A 3 -5.54 -10.42 -7.73
CA ASP A 3 -5.23 -9.25 -6.89
C ASP A 3 -3.85 -9.43 -6.23
N PHE A 4 -2.95 -8.48 -6.49
CA PHE A 4 -1.60 -8.45 -5.94
C PHE A 4 -1.40 -7.31 -4.92
N TYR A 5 -2.45 -6.52 -4.68
CA TYR A 5 -2.43 -5.46 -3.69
C TYR A 5 -2.73 -6.01 -2.29
N GLY A 6 -2.64 -5.12 -1.29
CA GLY A 6 -2.91 -5.43 0.11
C GLY A 6 -1.66 -5.36 0.98
N HIS A 7 -1.73 -5.99 2.15
CA HIS A 7 -0.65 -6.06 3.13
C HIS A 7 -0.02 -7.45 3.01
N ASN A 8 1.05 -7.56 2.22
CA ASN A 8 1.76 -8.80 1.97
C ASN A 8 3.27 -8.55 1.96
N THR A 9 4.05 -9.62 1.90
CA THR A 9 5.52 -9.60 1.93
C THR A 9 6.14 -8.68 0.87
N ILE A 10 5.53 -8.54 -0.31
CA ILE A 10 6.07 -7.72 -1.41
C ILE A 10 5.69 -6.24 -1.25
N THR A 11 4.44 -5.95 -0.85
CA THR A 11 3.94 -4.57 -0.72
C THR A 11 4.33 -3.90 0.59
N LEU A 12 4.79 -4.67 1.57
CA LEU A 12 5.26 -4.19 2.87
C LEU A 12 6.79 -4.27 3.00
N GLU A 13 7.51 -4.11 1.89
CA GLU A 13 8.97 -3.98 1.97
C GLU A 13 9.36 -2.83 2.91
N PRO A 14 10.34 -3.02 3.80
CA PRO A 14 10.85 -1.95 4.64
C PRO A 14 11.36 -0.78 3.79
N ILE A 15 11.14 0.45 4.26
CA ILE A 15 11.65 1.64 3.58
C ILE A 15 13.17 1.63 3.62
N GLN A 16 13.78 1.79 2.45
CA GLN A 16 15.22 1.86 2.26
C GLN A 16 15.57 2.86 1.14
N ASP A 17 16.84 3.24 1.05
CA ASP A 17 17.30 4.24 0.07
C ASP A 17 17.00 3.85 -1.39
N VAL A 18 17.01 2.53 -1.68
CA VAL A 18 16.69 1.98 -2.99
C VAL A 18 15.69 0.84 -2.80
N MET A 19 14.42 1.09 -3.11
CA MET A 19 13.35 0.10 -3.00
C MET A 19 13.56 -1.06 -4.00
N GLU A 20 13.26 -2.29 -3.59
CA GLU A 20 13.46 -3.49 -4.41
C GLU A 20 12.19 -3.87 -5.18
N ASN A 21 11.02 -3.69 -4.56
CA ASN A 21 9.76 -4.14 -5.11
C ASN A 21 9.02 -3.03 -5.87
N TYR A 22 8.94 -1.83 -5.31
CA TYR A 22 8.19 -0.71 -5.89
C TYR A 22 9.02 0.57 -5.93
N VAL A 23 9.11 1.19 -7.11
CA VAL A 23 9.75 2.50 -7.29
C VAL A 23 8.87 3.62 -6.71
N ASP A 24 7.56 3.46 -6.87
CA ASP A 24 6.52 4.28 -6.26
C ASP A 24 5.24 3.45 -6.09
N ASN A 25 4.15 4.11 -5.70
CA ASN A 25 2.88 3.45 -5.40
C ASN A 25 2.16 2.82 -6.62
N PHE A 26 2.69 2.98 -7.84
CA PHE A 26 2.12 2.43 -9.06
C PHE A 26 3.11 1.61 -9.90
N HIS A 27 4.41 1.87 -9.78
CA HIS A 27 5.46 1.26 -10.60
C HIS A 27 6.23 0.18 -9.84
N TYR A 28 5.89 -1.08 -10.12
CA TYR A 28 6.63 -2.24 -9.62
C TYR A 28 7.90 -2.49 -10.45
N THR A 29 8.91 -3.10 -9.85
CA THR A 29 10.17 -3.47 -10.52
C THR A 29 10.03 -4.74 -11.36
N LYS A 30 11.00 -5.02 -12.25
CA LYS A 30 11.02 -6.26 -13.03
C LYS A 30 10.91 -7.51 -12.13
N LEU A 31 11.56 -7.49 -10.96
CA LEU A 31 11.51 -8.59 -10.00
C LEU A 31 10.07 -8.94 -9.62
N VAL A 32 9.26 -7.95 -9.24
CA VAL A 32 7.85 -8.14 -8.91
C VAL A 32 7.03 -8.57 -10.14
N GLY A 33 7.35 -8.02 -11.31
CA GLY A 33 6.74 -8.46 -12.58
C GLY A 33 6.94 -9.95 -12.85
N ASP A 34 8.15 -10.46 -12.61
CA ASP A 34 8.47 -11.89 -12.74
C ASP A 34 7.66 -12.72 -11.73
N LEU A 35 7.52 -12.27 -10.46
CA LEU A 35 6.70 -12.93 -9.44
C LEU A 35 5.21 -12.99 -9.82
N ILE A 36 4.67 -11.91 -10.38
CA ILE A 36 3.29 -11.85 -10.87
C ILE A 36 3.07 -12.89 -11.97
N LEU A 37 3.97 -12.96 -12.96
CA LEU A 37 3.87 -13.92 -14.05
C LEU A 37 4.01 -15.37 -13.55
N ASN A 38 4.94 -15.62 -12.64
CA ASN A 38 5.12 -16.92 -12.00
C ASN A 38 3.82 -17.40 -11.33
N ARG A 39 3.17 -16.53 -10.53
CA ARG A 39 1.89 -16.84 -9.87
C ARG A 39 0.76 -17.11 -10.86
N ILE A 40 0.57 -16.24 -11.86
CA ILE A 40 -0.54 -16.35 -12.81
C ILE A 40 -0.41 -17.60 -13.68
N LEU A 41 0.81 -17.92 -14.11
CA LEU A 41 1.09 -19.03 -15.01
C LEU A 41 1.36 -20.35 -14.27
N GLY A 42 1.41 -20.34 -12.93
CA GLY A 42 1.83 -21.49 -12.12
C GLY A 42 3.28 -21.91 -12.40
N TYR A 43 4.10 -21.01 -12.93
CA TYR A 43 5.50 -21.26 -13.24
C TYR A 43 6.35 -20.87 -12.04
N LYS A 44 7.17 -21.79 -11.52
CA LYS A 44 8.00 -21.56 -10.32
C LYS A 44 7.20 -20.96 -9.15
N ASP A 45 5.97 -21.43 -8.95
CA ASP A 45 5.08 -20.86 -7.92
C ASP A 45 5.65 -21.00 -6.50
N ASN A 46 6.51 -22.00 -6.26
CA ASN A 46 7.27 -22.16 -5.03
C ASN A 46 8.30 -21.05 -4.75
N GLU A 47 8.65 -20.25 -5.76
CA GLU A 47 9.50 -19.05 -5.63
C GLU A 47 8.66 -17.79 -5.31
N VAL A 48 7.33 -17.86 -5.42
CA VAL A 48 6.43 -16.73 -5.12
C VAL A 48 5.97 -16.79 -3.66
N PRO A 49 6.07 -15.71 -2.87
CA PRO A 49 5.52 -15.67 -1.52
C PRO A 49 4.05 -16.08 -1.48
N ALA A 50 3.67 -16.94 -0.53
CA ALA A 50 2.33 -17.53 -0.48
C ALA A 50 1.22 -16.47 -0.32
N ASP A 51 1.53 -15.34 0.30
CA ASP A 51 0.64 -14.20 0.53
C ASP A 51 0.61 -13.18 -0.64
N PHE A 52 1.41 -13.38 -1.69
CA PHE A 52 1.51 -12.44 -2.82
C PHE A 52 0.77 -12.94 -4.07
N GLY A 53 -0.43 -12.41 -4.30
CA GLY A 53 -1.27 -12.73 -5.47
C GLY A 53 -2.41 -13.69 -5.13
N VAL A 54 -3.62 -13.17 -5.01
CA VAL A 54 -4.82 -13.95 -4.70
C VAL A 54 -5.71 -14.03 -5.93
N LEU A 55 -6.14 -15.25 -6.29
CA LEU A 55 -7.18 -15.43 -7.29
C LEU A 55 -8.55 -15.14 -6.66
N VAL A 56 -9.03 -13.91 -6.85
CA VAL A 56 -10.34 -13.46 -6.35
C VAL A 56 -11.45 -14.00 -7.24
N THR A 57 -12.41 -14.65 -6.60
CA THR A 57 -13.64 -15.18 -7.17
C THR A 57 -14.84 -14.60 -6.41
N LYS A 58 -16.07 -14.87 -6.87
CA LYS A 58 -17.26 -14.38 -6.15
C LYS A 58 -17.40 -15.05 -4.79
N GLU A 59 -16.93 -16.28 -4.68
CA GLU A 59 -17.05 -17.13 -3.50
C GLU A 59 -16.08 -16.69 -2.39
N ASN A 60 -14.91 -16.14 -2.75
CA ASN A 60 -13.91 -15.71 -1.78
C ASN A 60 -13.81 -14.18 -1.58
N LEU A 61 -14.59 -13.38 -2.31
CA LEU A 61 -14.48 -11.92 -2.30
C LEU A 61 -14.59 -11.32 -0.89
N GLU A 62 -15.64 -11.69 -0.15
CA GLU A 62 -15.88 -11.14 1.19
C GLU A 62 -14.78 -11.55 2.17
N PHE A 63 -14.29 -12.78 2.06
CA PHE A 63 -13.17 -13.26 2.87
C PHE A 63 -11.88 -12.49 2.54
N HIS A 64 -11.60 -12.27 1.25
CA HIS A 64 -10.43 -11.51 0.80
C HIS A 64 -10.46 -10.06 1.30
N LEU A 65 -11.62 -9.39 1.20
CA LEU A 65 -11.81 -8.03 1.73
C LEU A 65 -11.67 -7.97 3.26
N ALA A 66 -12.21 -8.96 3.98
CA ALA A 66 -12.06 -9.05 5.43
C ALA A 66 -10.59 -9.24 5.82
N LYS A 67 -9.86 -10.09 5.09
CA LYS A 67 -8.42 -10.31 5.28
C LYS A 67 -7.62 -9.02 5.08
N ILE A 68 -7.82 -8.29 3.99
CA ILE A 68 -7.12 -7.00 3.76
C ILE A 68 -7.31 -6.03 4.92
N ARG A 69 -8.53 -5.94 5.47
CA ARG A 69 -8.84 -5.06 6.61
C ARG A 69 -8.15 -5.53 7.89
N ALA A 70 -8.15 -6.84 8.14
CA ALA A 70 -7.48 -7.43 9.30
C ALA A 70 -5.96 -7.22 9.23
N ASP A 71 -5.35 -7.50 8.07
CA ASP A 71 -3.92 -7.34 7.87
C ASP A 71 -3.48 -5.86 8.04
N ARG A 72 -4.28 -4.90 7.54
CA ARG A 72 -4.07 -3.47 7.83
C ARG A 72 -4.12 -3.18 9.32
N GLY A 73 -5.09 -3.77 10.02
CA GLY A 73 -5.26 -3.61 11.46
C GLY A 73 -4.04 -4.11 12.24
N GLU A 74 -3.48 -5.26 11.85
CA GLU A 74 -2.24 -5.77 12.44
C GLU A 74 -1.04 -4.88 12.11
N TRP A 75 -0.90 -4.48 10.83
CA TRP A 75 0.20 -3.61 10.41
C TRP A 75 0.26 -2.32 11.22
N VAL A 76 -0.89 -1.69 11.48
CA VAL A 76 -0.98 -0.47 12.30
C VAL A 76 -0.52 -0.69 13.74
N LYS A 77 -0.81 -1.85 14.34
CA LYS A 77 -0.42 -2.15 15.72
C LYS A 77 1.11 -2.26 15.87
N ILE A 78 1.78 -2.77 14.83
CA ILE A 78 3.23 -2.97 14.83
C ILE A 78 4.02 -1.76 14.27
N HIS A 79 3.35 -0.83 13.56
CA HIS A 79 3.94 0.40 13.00
C HIS A 79 3.25 1.69 13.50
N PRO A 80 3.19 1.93 14.83
CA PRO A 80 2.48 3.09 15.37
C PRO A 80 3.15 4.43 15.02
N ASN A 81 4.47 4.43 14.79
CA ASN A 81 5.23 5.64 14.48
C ASN A 81 4.95 6.14 13.06
N GLU A 82 4.84 5.20 12.12
CA GLU A 82 4.49 5.45 10.73
C GLU A 82 3.07 5.99 10.63
N LEU A 83 2.13 5.40 11.37
CA LEU A 83 0.77 5.93 11.46
C LEU A 83 0.78 7.37 11.99
N TYR A 84 1.46 7.60 13.11
CA TYR A 84 1.57 8.94 13.70
C TYR A 84 2.18 9.96 12.73
N LEU A 85 3.22 9.57 11.99
CA LEU A 85 3.85 10.42 10.98
C LEU A 85 2.83 10.85 9.92
N VAL A 86 2.11 9.90 9.31
CA VAL A 86 1.11 10.19 8.28
C VAL A 86 -0.01 11.09 8.80
N GLU A 87 -0.54 10.80 9.99
CA GLU A 87 -1.56 11.64 10.63
C GLU A 87 -1.05 13.07 10.88
N SER A 88 0.19 13.21 11.34
CA SER A 88 0.81 14.50 11.60
C SER A 88 1.01 15.32 10.31
N LEU A 89 1.32 14.67 9.18
CA LEU A 89 1.48 15.31 7.88
C LEU A 89 0.13 15.84 7.37
N GLN A 90 -0.94 15.06 7.53
CA GLN A 90 -2.30 15.48 7.15
C GLN A 90 -2.73 16.72 7.94
N ILE A 91 -2.51 16.74 9.25
CA ILE A 91 -2.85 17.89 10.11
C ILE A 91 -2.10 19.14 9.65
N LYS A 92 -0.77 19.04 9.48
CA LYS A 92 0.07 20.16 9.02
C LYS A 92 -0.40 20.69 7.66
N PHE A 93 -0.70 19.80 6.72
CA PHE A 93 -1.18 20.20 5.40
C PHE A 93 -2.51 20.97 5.48
N VAL A 94 -3.47 20.49 6.27
CA VAL A 94 -4.76 21.16 6.47
C VAL A 94 -4.59 22.52 7.15
N GLU A 95 -3.69 22.65 8.12
CA GLU A 95 -3.39 23.93 8.76
C GLU A 95 -2.78 24.95 7.79
N GLU A 96 -1.84 24.52 6.94
CA GLU A 96 -1.25 25.38 5.91
C GLU A 96 -2.29 25.86 4.89
N LEU A 97 -3.20 24.97 4.44
CA LEU A 97 -4.31 25.38 3.57
C LEU A 97 -5.21 26.43 4.22
N LYS A 98 -5.53 26.29 5.51
CA LYS A 98 -6.33 27.28 6.26
C LYS A 98 -5.62 28.64 6.35
N LYS A 99 -4.30 28.65 6.59
CA LYS A 99 -3.50 29.89 6.63
C LYS A 99 -3.49 30.58 5.26
N GLN A 100 -3.29 29.84 4.18
CA GLN A 100 -3.30 30.37 2.81
C GLN A 100 -4.66 30.98 2.43
N ASN A 101 -5.76 30.29 2.73
CA ASN A 101 -7.11 30.82 2.48
C ASN A 101 -7.41 32.10 3.28
N LYS A 102 -6.97 32.16 4.55
CA LYS A 102 -7.14 33.36 5.38
C LYS A 102 -6.31 34.55 4.86
N ARG A 103 -5.08 34.30 4.39
CA ARG A 103 -4.24 35.35 3.76
C ARG A 103 -4.86 35.86 2.46
N THR A 104 -5.42 34.98 1.64
CA THR A 104 -6.06 35.36 0.38
C THR A 104 -7.25 36.29 0.61
N LEU A 105 -8.11 35.99 1.60
CA LEU A 105 -9.25 36.84 1.97
C LEU A 105 -8.87 38.24 2.46
N HIS A 106 -7.69 38.41 3.08
CA HIS A 106 -7.19 39.72 3.54
C HIS A 106 -6.56 40.58 2.43
N ILE A 107 -6.27 40.01 1.26
CA ILE A 107 -5.64 40.73 0.14
C ILE A 107 -6.70 41.29 -0.84
N VAL A 108 -7.93 40.75 -0.82
CA VAL A 108 -9.03 41.14 -1.72
C VAL A 108 -10.08 42.06 -1.07
N SER A 109 -9.85 42.53 0.15
CA SER A 109 -10.70 43.48 0.90
C SER A 109 -10.04 44.84 1.04
#